data_AF-A0AB39LTX7-F1
#
_entry.id   AF-A0AB39LTX7-F1
#
_cell.length_a   1.000
_cell.length_b   1.000
_cell.length_c   1.000
_cell.angle_alpha   90.00
_cell.angle_beta   90.00
_cell.angle_gamma   90.00
#
_symmetry.space_group_name_H-M   'P 1'
#
loop_
_entity.id
_entity.type
_entity.pdbx_description
1 polymer ?
#
loop_
_entity_poly.entity_id
_entity_poly.type
_entity_poly.pdbx_seq_one_letter_code
_entity_poly.pdbx_strand_id
1 'polypeptide(L)'
;MPELSQDAERVRAPLPFGVAEVTGPSMVPTLRHGDRLLVHYGARVGRGDVIVLRHPFQQDLLVVKRAAERRDGGWWVLGDNAFAGGDSTDYGVVPDELVLGRVRFRYRPRPAARRSPLALLVWLLTAARPVLSDRSASRRLRAR
;
A
#
# COMPACT_ATOMS: atom_id res chain seq x y z
N MET A 1 -24.24 -16.90 43.28
CA MET A 1 -23.85 -15.49 43.46
C MET A 1 -22.74 -15.46 44.48
N PRO A 2 -21.52 -15.01 44.12
CA PRO A 2 -21.19 -13.64 43.65
C PRO A 2 -20.60 -13.60 42.21
N GLU A 3 -20.97 -12.60 41.40
CA GLU A 3 -20.23 -11.38 41.01
C GLU A 3 -19.16 -11.66 39.92
N LEU A 4 -19.51 -11.55 38.63
CA LEU A 4 -19.35 -10.33 37.82
C LEU A 4 -17.90 -9.79 37.74
N SER A 5 -16.95 -10.56 37.23
CA SER A 5 -15.77 -9.99 36.55
C SER A 5 -16.09 -9.82 35.07
N GLN A 6 -16.77 -8.70 34.77
CA GLN A 6 -16.89 -8.13 33.44
C GLN A 6 -15.56 -7.49 33.00
N ASP A 7 -14.46 -8.26 33.10
CA ASP A 7 -13.13 -7.77 32.73
C ASP A 7 -12.94 -7.89 31.22
N ALA A 8 -13.52 -6.90 30.55
CA ALA A 8 -12.77 -6.09 29.60
C ALA A 8 -11.95 -6.84 28.55
N GLU A 9 -12.57 -7.80 27.86
CA GLU A 9 -12.23 -8.05 26.46
C GLU A 9 -12.74 -6.87 25.61
N ARG A 10 -12.17 -5.68 25.88
CA ARG A 10 -12.07 -4.64 24.86
C ARG A 10 -11.16 -5.25 23.81
N VAL A 11 -11.75 -6.03 22.91
CA VAL A 11 -11.21 -6.29 21.59
C VAL A 11 -10.86 -4.90 21.06
N ARG A 12 -9.59 -4.52 21.19
CA ARG A 12 -9.09 -3.28 20.60
C ARG A 12 -9.42 -3.45 19.14
N ALA A 13 -10.44 -2.74 18.67
CA ALA A 13 -10.73 -2.66 17.26
C ALA A 13 -9.37 -2.40 16.59
N PRO A 14 -8.88 -3.30 15.73
CA PRO A 14 -7.55 -3.17 15.18
C PRO A 14 -7.49 -1.77 14.59
N LEU A 15 -6.49 -0.99 15.01
CA LEU A 15 -6.33 0.36 14.50
C LEU A 15 -6.41 0.27 12.97
N PRO A 16 -7.12 1.18 12.28
CA PRO A 16 -7.31 1.11 10.83
C PRO A 16 -5.99 1.29 10.06
N PHE A 17 -4.85 1.34 10.76
CA PHE A 17 -3.53 1.48 10.22
C PHE A 17 -2.62 0.33 10.62
N GLY A 18 -1.78 -0.11 9.69
CA GLY A 18 -0.66 -0.98 9.98
C GLY A 18 0.53 -0.71 9.08
N VAL A 19 1.61 -1.45 9.33
CA VAL A 19 2.89 -1.29 8.63
C VAL A 19 3.17 -2.51 7.77
N ALA A 20 3.59 -2.28 6.54
CA ALA A 20 4.07 -3.31 5.63
C ALA A 20 5.47 -2.95 5.10
N GLU A 21 6.29 -3.95 4.84
CA GLU A 21 7.59 -3.77 4.18
C GLU A 21 7.49 -4.15 2.71
N VAL A 22 8.12 -3.35 1.85
CA VAL A 22 8.12 -3.58 0.40
C VAL A 22 9.18 -4.61 0.03
N THR A 23 8.73 -5.71 -0.57
CA THR A 23 9.60 -6.73 -1.16
C THR A 23 9.50 -6.71 -2.68
N GLY A 24 10.65 -6.78 -3.35
CA GLY A 24 10.72 -6.81 -4.81
C GLY A 24 10.67 -5.44 -5.51
N PRO A 25 10.78 -5.42 -6.86
CA PRO A 25 10.96 -4.19 -7.64
C PRO A 25 9.69 -3.70 -8.35
N SER A 26 8.52 -4.29 -8.11
CA SER A 26 7.31 -4.08 -8.91
C SER A 26 6.74 -2.65 -8.88
N MET A 27 7.04 -1.91 -7.81
CA MET A 27 6.54 -0.56 -7.58
C MET A 27 7.63 0.52 -7.75
N VAL A 28 8.80 0.16 -8.27
CA VAL A 28 9.86 1.13 -8.61
C VAL A 28 9.35 2.01 -9.78
N PRO A 29 9.53 3.35 -9.75
CA PRO A 29 10.34 4.13 -8.81
C PRO A 29 9.61 4.61 -7.55
N THR A 30 8.29 4.45 -7.46
CA THR A 30 7.46 4.95 -6.35
C THR A 30 7.86 4.33 -5.02
N LEU A 31 7.96 3.01 -4.96
CA LEU A 31 8.40 2.25 -3.80
C LEU A 31 9.64 1.45 -4.15
N ARG A 32 10.58 1.39 -3.21
CA ARG A 32 11.79 0.56 -3.34
C ARG A 32 11.75 -0.56 -2.32
N HIS A 33 12.46 -1.64 -2.63
CA HIS A 33 12.69 -2.72 -1.68
C HIS A 33 13.21 -2.17 -0.33
N GLY A 34 12.64 -2.64 0.76
CA GLY A 34 12.95 -2.19 2.12
C GLY A 34 12.27 -0.87 2.55
N ASP A 35 11.51 -0.21 1.67
CA ASP A 35 10.60 0.87 2.09
C ASP A 35 9.55 0.28 3.05
N ARG A 36 9.25 0.99 4.14
CA ARG A 36 8.12 0.69 5.03
C ARG A 36 6.93 1.56 4.67
N LEU A 37 5.74 0.98 4.69
CA LEU A 37 4.50 1.59 4.27
C LEU A 37 3.58 1.77 5.46
N LEU A 38 2.94 2.93 5.56
CA LEU A 38 1.76 3.11 6.38
C LEU A 38 0.52 2.81 5.54
N VAL A 39 -0.15 1.71 5.87
CA VAL A 39 -1.34 1.22 5.18
C VAL A 39 -2.56 1.60 5.99
N HIS A 40 -3.57 2.18 5.34
CA HIS A 40 -4.89 2.42 5.92
C HIS A 40 -5.83 1.31 5.43
N TYR A 41 -6.07 0.32 6.28
CA TYR A 41 -6.96 -0.81 6.01
C TYR A 41 -8.43 -0.38 5.96
N GLY A 42 -9.20 -0.96 5.05
CA GLY A 42 -10.61 -0.62 4.84
C GLY A 42 -10.86 0.79 4.28
N ALA A 43 -9.81 1.53 3.92
CA ALA A 43 -9.95 2.84 3.29
C ALA A 43 -10.58 2.73 1.90
N ARG A 44 -11.42 3.71 1.53
CA ARG A 44 -11.89 3.84 0.14
C ARG A 44 -10.71 3.99 -0.81
N VAL A 45 -10.66 3.08 -1.79
CA VAL A 45 -9.67 3.06 -2.86
C VAL A 45 -10.21 3.82 -4.07
N GLY A 46 -9.36 4.66 -4.66
CA GLY A 46 -9.62 5.33 -5.93
C GLY A 46 -8.56 5.01 -6.97
N ARG A 47 -8.87 5.37 -8.22
CA ARG A 47 -7.90 5.30 -9.33
C ARG A 47 -6.63 6.09 -8.99
N GLY A 48 -5.49 5.48 -9.29
CA GLY A 48 -4.15 6.00 -9.04
C GLY A 48 -3.61 5.72 -7.64
N ASP A 49 -4.43 5.18 -6.72
CA ASP A 49 -3.99 4.82 -5.38
C ASP A 49 -3.04 3.63 -5.41
N VAL A 50 -2.05 3.65 -4.53
CA VAL A 50 -1.24 2.47 -4.23
C VAL A 50 -1.94 1.68 -3.14
N ILE A 51 -2.19 0.40 -3.40
CA ILE A 51 -2.99 -0.47 -2.55
C ILE A 51 -2.24 -1.72 -2.17
N VAL A 52 -2.61 -2.28 -1.02
CA VAL A 52 -2.21 -3.61 -0.58
C VAL A 52 -3.37 -4.55 -0.86
N LEU A 53 -3.10 -5.67 -1.50
CA LEU A 53 -4.09 -6.69 -1.85
C LEU A 53 -3.54 -8.09 -1.62
N ARG A 54 -4.44 -9.06 -1.41
CA ARG A 54 -4.12 -10.49 -1.44
C ARG A 54 -4.02 -10.95 -2.88
N HIS A 55 -2.97 -11.71 -3.19
CA HIS A 55 -2.77 -12.21 -4.55
C HIS A 55 -3.90 -13.20 -4.91
N PRO A 56 -4.59 -13.05 -6.07
CA PRO A 56 -5.77 -13.85 -6.42
C PRO A 56 -5.54 -15.36 -6.40
N PHE A 57 -4.35 -15.80 -6.83
CA PHE A 57 -3.98 -17.22 -6.87
C PHE A 57 -3.07 -17.68 -5.72
N GLN A 58 -2.69 -16.77 -4.81
CA GLN A 58 -1.77 -17.07 -3.69
C GLN A 58 -2.25 -16.31 -2.44
N GLN A 59 -3.22 -16.87 -1.73
CA GLN A 59 -3.99 -16.16 -0.69
C GLN A 59 -3.16 -15.67 0.51
N ASP A 60 -2.01 -16.31 0.76
CA ASP A 60 -1.06 -15.93 1.81
C ASP A 60 -0.07 -14.84 1.36
N LEU A 61 -0.03 -14.52 0.06
CA LEU A 61 0.85 -13.51 -0.50
C LEU A 61 0.15 -12.16 -0.57
N LEU A 62 0.68 -11.18 0.17
CA LEU A 62 0.30 -9.78 0.04
C LEU A 62 1.19 -9.10 -1.00
N VAL A 63 0.55 -8.38 -1.93
CA VAL A 63 1.25 -7.60 -2.95
C VAL A 63 0.82 -6.15 -2.90
N VAL A 64 1.74 -5.27 -3.31
CA VAL A 64 1.50 -3.84 -3.43
C VAL A 64 1.48 -3.49 -4.91
N LYS A 65 0.38 -2.88 -5.36
CA LYS A 65 0.16 -2.48 -6.75
C LYS A 65 -0.55 -1.13 -6.81
N ARG A 66 -0.58 -0.52 -7.99
CA ARG A 66 -1.35 0.70 -8.24
C ARG A 66 -2.72 0.34 -8.83
N ALA A 67 -3.79 0.87 -8.26
CA ALA A 67 -5.14 0.77 -8.79
C ALA A 67 -5.27 1.63 -10.06
N ALA A 68 -5.10 1.04 -11.23
CA ALA A 68 -5.06 1.76 -12.50
C ALA A 68 -6.46 2.12 -13.00
N GLU A 69 -7.43 1.22 -12.84
CA GLU A 69 -8.79 1.38 -13.35
C GLU A 69 -9.80 0.53 -12.56
N ARG A 70 -11.02 1.05 -12.39
CA ARG A 70 -12.15 0.29 -11.86
C ARG A 70 -12.82 -0.43 -13.03
N ARG A 71 -12.99 -1.75 -12.91
CA ARG A 71 -13.70 -2.59 -13.88
C ARG A 71 -14.82 -3.36 -13.19
N ASP A 72 -15.67 -4.01 -13.97
CA ASP A 72 -16.74 -4.84 -13.41
C ASP A 72 -16.17 -5.90 -12.48
N GLY A 73 -16.67 -5.91 -11.23
CA GLY A 73 -16.26 -6.86 -10.20
C GLY A 73 -14.96 -6.55 -9.46
N GLY A 74 -14.18 -5.52 -9.84
CA GLY A 74 -12.93 -5.26 -9.12
C GLY A 74 -12.05 -4.12 -9.65
N TRP A 75 -10.76 -4.21 -9.32
CA TRP A 75 -9.72 -3.29 -9.74
C TRP A 75 -8.79 -3.94 -10.76
N TRP A 76 -8.51 -3.23 -11.85
CA TRP A 76 -7.36 -3.49 -12.68
C TRP A 76 -6.13 -2.83 -12.04
N VAL A 77 -5.15 -3.63 -11.63
CA VAL A 77 -3.99 -3.19 -10.88
C VAL A 77 -2.72 -3.38 -11.70
N LEU A 78 -1.81 -2.41 -11.62
CA LEU A 78 -0.54 -2.44 -12.36
C LEU A 78 0.63 -2.18 -11.42
N GLY A 79 1.78 -2.78 -11.72
CA GLY A 79 3.04 -2.33 -11.15
C GLY A 79 3.49 -1.00 -11.77
N ASP A 80 4.19 -0.16 -11.02
CA ASP A 80 4.86 1.02 -11.60
C ASP A 80 6.09 0.62 -12.44
N ASN A 81 6.64 -0.56 -12.16
CA ASN A 81 7.69 -1.19 -12.97
C ASN A 81 7.07 -2.24 -13.90
N ALA A 82 6.84 -1.85 -15.16
CA ALA A 82 6.25 -2.72 -16.19
C ALA A 82 7.08 -3.98 -16.49
N PHE A 83 8.37 -4.01 -16.11
CA PHE A 83 9.25 -5.16 -16.36
C PHE A 83 9.21 -6.21 -15.24
N ALA A 84 8.51 -5.96 -14.14
CA ALA A 84 8.48 -6.87 -12.98
C ALA A 84 7.37 -7.93 -13.05
N GLY A 85 6.35 -7.73 -13.90
CA GLY A 85 5.17 -8.60 -13.98
C GLY A 85 4.39 -8.73 -12.67
N GLY A 86 3.58 -9.78 -12.58
CA GLY A 86 2.77 -10.14 -11.42
C GLY A 86 1.67 -9.13 -11.14
N ASP A 87 1.04 -8.58 -12.17
CA ASP A 87 -0.09 -7.66 -12.05
C ASP A 87 -1.30 -8.12 -12.87
N SER A 88 -2.30 -7.26 -13.06
CA SER A 88 -3.53 -7.65 -13.74
C SER A 88 -3.33 -8.11 -15.19
N THR A 89 -2.19 -7.85 -15.84
CA THR A 89 -1.89 -8.47 -17.14
C THR A 89 -1.83 -9.99 -17.06
N ASP A 90 -1.47 -10.52 -15.90
CA ASP A 90 -1.21 -11.95 -15.70
C ASP A 90 -2.41 -12.68 -15.10
N TYR A 91 -3.13 -12.02 -14.17
CA TYR A 91 -4.24 -12.63 -13.43
C TYR A 91 -5.60 -11.92 -13.58
N GLY A 92 -5.67 -10.85 -14.37
CA GLY A 92 -6.92 -10.13 -14.62
C GLY A 92 -7.36 -9.22 -13.48
N VAL A 93 -8.67 -8.97 -13.41
CA VAL A 93 -9.29 -8.04 -12.45
C VAL A 93 -9.21 -8.62 -11.03
N VAL A 94 -8.77 -7.80 -10.07
CA VAL A 94 -8.71 -8.17 -8.65
C VAL A 94 -10.03 -7.79 -7.96
N PRO A 95 -10.79 -8.74 -7.42
CA PRO A 95 -12.02 -8.45 -6.69
C PRO A 95 -11.82 -7.51 -5.50
N ASP A 96 -12.84 -6.72 -5.17
CA ASP A 96 -12.77 -5.72 -4.08
C ASP A 96 -12.45 -6.37 -2.71
N GLU A 97 -12.92 -7.60 -2.47
CA GLU A 97 -12.65 -8.35 -1.25
C GLU A 97 -11.17 -8.70 -1.04
N LEU A 98 -10.38 -8.75 -2.11
CA LEU A 98 -8.95 -9.00 -2.02
C LEU A 98 -8.16 -7.72 -1.73
N VAL A 99 -8.78 -6.54 -1.87
CA VAL A 99 -8.15 -5.25 -1.61
C VAL A 99 -8.25 -4.93 -0.12
N LEU A 100 -7.10 -4.93 0.56
CA LEU A 100 -7.05 -4.77 2.02
C LEU A 100 -7.04 -3.31 2.44
N GLY A 101 -6.41 -2.44 1.66
CA GLY A 101 -6.30 -1.04 2.03
C GLY A 101 -5.39 -0.21 1.15
N ARG A 102 -5.32 1.07 1.50
CA ARG A 102 -4.58 2.09 0.75
C ARG A 102 -3.29 2.46 1.46
N VAL A 103 -2.20 2.51 0.73
CA VAL A 103 -0.93 3.07 1.20
C VAL A 103 -1.03 4.59 1.26
N ARG A 104 -0.78 5.17 2.44
CA ARG A 104 -0.81 6.63 2.66
C ARG A 104 0.57 7.25 2.67
N PHE A 105 1.55 6.53 3.18
CA PHE A 105 2.88 7.06 3.42
C PHE A 105 3.93 5.97 3.24
N ARG A 106 5.12 6.35 2.77
CA ARG A 106 6.29 5.48 2.79
C ARG A 106 7.42 6.13 3.58
N TYR A 107 8.23 5.32 4.25
CA TYR A 107 9.43 5.76 4.95
C TYR A 107 10.54 4.70 4.85
N ARG A 108 11.80 5.13 4.70
CA ARG A 108 12.94 4.20 4.68
C ARG A 108 13.57 4.06 6.04
N PRO A 109 13.65 2.87 6.64
CA PRO A 109 14.24 2.71 7.98
C PRO A 109 15.63 3.36 8.07
N ARG A 110 15.88 4.05 9.19
CA ARG A 110 17.14 4.77 9.40
C ARG A 110 18.29 3.77 9.56
N PRO A 111 19.46 4.01 8.95
CA PRO A 111 20.68 3.35 9.37
C PRO A 111 20.96 3.71 10.83
N ALA A 112 21.18 2.71 11.69
CA ALA A 112 21.35 2.87 13.14
C ALA A 112 22.52 3.80 13.55
N ALA A 113 23.40 4.15 12.62
CA ALA A 113 24.69 4.81 12.88
C ALA A 113 24.66 6.35 12.96
N ARG A 114 23.53 7.05 12.76
CA ARG A 114 23.52 8.54 12.71
C ARG A 114 22.72 9.18 13.86
N ARG A 115 23.45 9.66 14.88
CA ARG A 115 22.94 10.34 16.07
C ARG A 115 22.86 11.88 15.97
N SER A 116 22.82 12.47 14.76
CA SER A 116 22.65 13.94 14.63
C SER A 116 21.21 14.35 14.29
N PRO A 117 20.67 15.41 14.92
CA PRO A 117 19.31 15.89 14.69
C PRO A 117 19.14 16.49 13.29
N LEU A 118 20.16 17.15 12.74
CA LEU A 118 20.16 17.62 11.34
C LEU A 118 20.09 16.44 10.35
N ALA A 119 20.80 15.34 10.60
CA ALA A 119 20.67 14.15 9.77
C ALA A 119 19.30 13.46 9.93
N LEU A 120 18.62 13.62 11.07
CA LEU A 120 17.24 13.18 11.24
C LEU A 120 16.30 14.01 10.38
N LEU A 121 16.44 15.35 10.38
CA LEU A 121 15.62 16.23 9.57
C LEU A 121 15.82 15.98 8.07
N VAL A 122 17.08 15.91 7.61
CA VAL A 122 17.41 15.60 6.20
C VAL A 122 16.93 14.20 5.82
N TRP A 123 17.06 13.21 6.71
CA TRP A 123 16.47 11.88 6.46
C TRP A 123 14.95 11.95 6.39
N LEU A 124 14.25 12.62 7.32
CA LEU A 124 12.78 12.76 7.29
C LEU A 124 12.32 13.37 5.96
N LEU A 125 12.98 14.44 5.49
CA LEU A 125 12.61 15.12 4.23
C LEU A 125 12.84 14.27 2.97
N THR A 126 13.74 13.30 3.02
CA THR A 126 14.14 12.49 1.85
C THR A 126 13.57 11.07 1.85
N ALA A 127 13.42 10.48 3.04
CA ALA A 127 13.04 9.10 3.25
C ALA A 127 11.54 8.94 3.52
N ALA A 128 10.90 9.91 4.16
CA ALA A 128 9.50 9.87 4.57
C ALA A 128 8.66 10.73 3.61
N ARG A 129 7.89 10.09 2.72
CA ARG A 129 7.09 10.78 1.70
C ARG A 129 5.65 10.26 1.64
N PRO A 130 4.66 11.15 1.44
CA PRO A 130 3.29 10.72 1.16
C PRO A 130 3.26 9.97 -0.17
N VAL A 131 2.46 8.91 -0.23
CA VAL A 131 2.20 8.19 -1.48
C VAL A 131 0.94 8.80 -2.07
N LEU A 132 1.16 9.77 -2.96
CA LEU A 132 0.07 10.46 -3.64
C LEU A 132 -0.54 9.56 -4.71
N SER A 133 -1.85 9.68 -4.89
CA SER A 133 -2.56 9.10 -6.02
C SER A 133 -2.01 9.74 -7.31
N ASP A 134 -1.52 8.95 -8.24
CA ASP A 134 -1.16 9.51 -9.54
C ASP A 134 -2.45 9.81 -10.32
N ARG A 135 -2.91 11.06 -10.21
CA ARG A 135 -4.07 11.57 -10.96
C ARG A 135 -3.70 11.90 -12.41
N SER A 136 -2.43 11.73 -12.81
CA SER A 136 -1.89 12.34 -14.01
C SER A 136 -1.99 11.49 -15.29
N ALA A 137 -2.42 10.23 -15.20
CA ALA A 137 -2.58 9.37 -16.38
C ALA A 137 -3.95 9.49 -17.09
N SER A 138 -4.87 10.35 -16.63
CA SER A 138 -6.21 10.51 -17.23
C SER A 138 -6.39 11.73 -18.13
N ARG A 139 -5.34 12.55 -18.36
CA ARG A 139 -5.40 13.72 -19.26
C ARG A 139 -4.72 13.54 -20.62
N ARG A 140 -4.05 12.42 -20.92
CA ARG A 140 -3.21 12.30 -22.13
C ARG A 140 -3.60 11.24 -23.16
N LEU A 141 -4.81 10.69 -23.14
CA LEU A 141 -5.30 9.82 -24.22
C LEU A 141 -6.77 10.09 -24.59
N ARG A 142 -7.16 11.38 -24.64
CA ARG A 142 -8.27 11.84 -25.47
C ARG A 142 -7.71 12.79 -26.53
N ALA A 143 -6.95 12.22 -27.45
CA ALA A 143 -6.55 12.87 -28.69
C ALA A 143 -6.78 11.89 -29.83
N ARG A 144 -7.91 12.13 -30.51
CA ARG A 144 -8.37 11.65 -31.82
C ARG A 144 -8.64 10.17 -31.99
#